data_AF-A0A443RS48-F1
#
_entry.id   AF-A0A443RS48-F1
#
_cell.length_a   1.000
_cell.length_b   1.000
_cell.length_c   1.000
_cell.angle_alpha   90.00
_cell.angle_beta   90.00
_cell.angle_gamma   90.00
#
_symmetry.space_group_name_H-M   'P 1'
#
loop_
_entity.id
_entity.type
_entity.pdbx_description
1 polymer ?
#
loop_
_entity_poly.entity_id
_entity_poly.type
_entity_poly.pdbx_seq_one_letter_code
_entity_poly.pdbx_strand_id
1 'polypeptide(L)'
;GQLDIIVAAPLTENFLRSVQWKHRDEYLKADRKIWKVDESDKEVAGYVRKVHDFYQVIVRNAGHMVPYDQPRVAFAMINSFVDRTL
;
A
#
# COMPACT_ATOMS: atom_id res chain seq x y z
N GLY A 1 -7.94 -3.13 -1.81
CA GLY A 1 -7.25 -2.77 -3.06
C GLY A 1 -7.80 -1.47 -3.60
N GLN A 2 -7.23 -0.92 -4.67
CA GLN A 2 -7.63 0.38 -5.23
C GLN A 2 -9.11 0.45 -5.68
N LEU A 3 -9.69 -0.67 -6.12
CA LEU A 3 -11.04 -0.76 -6.69
C LEU A 3 -12.10 -1.16 -5.65
N ASP A 4 -11.73 -1.28 -4.38
CA ASP A 4 -12.71 -1.53 -3.32
C ASP A 4 -13.59 -0.30 -3.08
N ILE A 5 -14.90 -0.50 -3.02
CA ILE A 5 -15.88 0.56 -2.74
C ILE A 5 -16.38 0.54 -1.29
N ILE A 6 -16.29 -0.61 -0.60
CA ILE A 6 -16.77 -0.77 0.79
C ILE A 6 -15.72 -0.19 1.74
N VAL A 7 -14.44 -0.51 1.54
CA VAL A 7 -13.30 0.01 2.30
C VAL A 7 -12.32 0.70 1.35
N ALA A 8 -12.82 1.73 0.68
CA ALA A 8 -12.10 2.41 -0.39
C ALA A 8 -10.80 3.09 0.08
N ALA A 9 -9.78 3.09 -0.77
CA ALA A 9 -8.48 3.67 -0.47
C ALA A 9 -8.53 5.13 0.03
N PRO A 10 -9.38 6.03 -0.51
CA PRO A 10 -9.52 7.39 0.04
C PRO A 10 -10.09 7.44 1.47
N LEU A 11 -10.97 6.50 1.84
CA LEU A 11 -11.53 6.43 3.19
C LEU A 11 -10.46 6.05 4.20
N THR A 12 -9.68 5.01 3.89
CA THR A 12 -8.54 4.59 4.72
C THR A 12 -7.45 5.67 4.78
N GLU A 13 -7.15 6.36 3.67
CA GLU A 13 -6.23 7.50 3.66
C GLU A 13 -6.69 8.62 4.60
N ASN A 14 -7.96 9.00 4.54
CA ASN A 14 -8.51 10.06 5.38
C ASN A 14 -8.50 9.67 6.87
N PHE A 15 -8.79 8.40 7.18
CA PHE A 15 -8.67 7.87 8.54
C PHE A 15 -7.22 7.96 9.05
N LEU A 16 -6.24 7.51 8.26
CA LEU A 16 -4.82 7.57 8.66
C LEU A 16 -4.32 9.01 8.84
N ARG A 17 -4.91 9.99 8.13
CA ARG A 17 -4.61 11.42 8.29
C ARG A 17 -5.21 12.03 9.56
N SER A 18 -6.32 11.48 10.08
CA SER A 18 -7.04 12.03 11.24
C SER A 18 -6.58 11.43 12.57
N VAL A 19 -6.16 10.16 12.58
CA VAL A 19 -5.68 9.46 13.78
C VAL A 19 -4.40 10.12 14.30
N GLN A 20 -4.37 10.37 15.62
CA GLN A 20 -3.19 10.85 16.32
C GLN A 20 -2.28 9.68 16.66
N TRP A 21 -1.02 9.76 16.24
CA TRP A 21 0.01 8.78 16.54
C TRP A 21 1.40 9.41 16.42
N LYS A 22 2.41 8.73 16.97
CA LYS A 22 3.76 9.28 17.19
C LYS A 22 4.41 9.94 15.97
N HIS A 23 4.23 9.39 14.76
CA HIS A 23 4.88 9.89 13.54
C HIS A 23 3.88 10.41 12.49
N ARG A 24 2.69 10.86 12.93
CA ARG A 24 1.64 11.39 12.04
C ARG A 24 2.15 12.51 11.13
N ASP A 25 2.89 13.48 11.68
CA ASP A 25 3.33 14.64 10.90
C ASP A 25 4.36 14.28 9.83
N GLU A 26 5.17 13.25 10.08
CA GLU A 26 6.07 12.66 9.08
C GLU A 26 5.28 11.94 8.00
N TYR A 27 4.24 11.18 8.36
CA TYR A 27 3.35 10.51 7.42
C TYR A 27 2.59 11.48 6.51
N LEU A 28 2.15 12.62 7.04
CA LEU A 28 1.49 13.65 6.25
C LEU A 28 2.41 14.29 5.19
N LYS A 29 3.73 14.29 5.45
CA LYS A 29 4.76 14.82 4.56
C LYS A 29 5.39 13.75 3.66
N ALA A 30 5.21 12.48 3.97
CA ALA A 30 5.82 11.38 3.23
C ALA A 30 5.18 11.19 1.85
N ASP A 31 6.03 11.13 0.83
CA ASP A 31 5.62 10.87 -0.53
C ASP A 31 5.16 9.43 -0.73
N ARG A 32 4.23 9.25 -1.67
CA ARG A 32 3.88 7.93 -2.20
C ARG A 32 4.85 7.58 -3.32
N LYS A 33 5.46 6.41 -3.24
CA LYS A 33 6.36 5.87 -4.27
C LYS A 33 5.64 4.84 -5.11
N ILE A 34 5.95 4.80 -6.40
CA ILE A 34 5.50 3.75 -7.31
C ILE A 34 6.17 2.45 -6.89
N TRP A 35 5.40 1.37 -6.85
CA TRP A 35 5.90 0.03 -6.52
C TRP A 35 5.61 -0.94 -7.65
N LYS A 36 6.62 -1.73 -8.00
CA LYS A 36 6.57 -2.89 -8.90
C LYS A 36 7.05 -4.12 -8.15
N VAL A 37 6.53 -5.29 -8.51
CA VAL A 37 7.00 -6.56 -7.89
C VAL A 37 8.41 -6.88 -8.38
N ASP A 38 8.66 -6.68 -9.67
CA ASP A 38 9.99 -6.74 -10.27
C ASP A 38 10.24 -5.44 -11.06
N GLU A 39 11.45 -4.90 -11.04
CA GLU A 39 11.78 -3.67 -11.78
C GLU A 39 11.55 -3.80 -13.30
N SER A 40 11.70 -5.02 -13.83
CA SER A 40 11.43 -5.35 -15.23
C SER A 40 9.93 -5.45 -15.56
N ASP A 41 9.05 -5.46 -14.56
CA ASP A 41 7.61 -5.48 -14.79
C ASP A 41 7.19 -4.21 -15.55
N LYS A 42 6.43 -4.41 -16.62
CA LYS A 42 5.82 -3.28 -17.37
C LYS A 42 4.75 -2.58 -16.54
N GLU A 43 4.00 -3.36 -15.78
CA GLU A 43 2.88 -2.86 -14.99
C GLU A 43 3.30 -2.44 -13.58
N VAL A 44 2.75 -1.30 -13.15
CA VAL A 44 2.85 -0.87 -11.75
C VAL A 44 1.94 -1.74 -10.89
N ALA A 45 2.52 -2.35 -9.85
CA ALA A 45 1.81 -3.19 -8.89
C ALA A 45 0.99 -2.34 -7.90
N GLY A 46 1.52 -1.18 -7.52
CA GLY A 46 0.85 -0.33 -6.54
C GLY A 46 1.64 0.92 -6.18
N TYR A 47 1.27 1.48 -5.04
CA TYR A 47 1.93 2.62 -4.43
C TYR A 47 2.22 2.32 -2.97
N VAL A 48 3.40 2.72 -2.49
CA VAL A 48 3.83 2.53 -1.11
C VAL A 48 4.18 3.88 -0.50
N ARG A 49 3.64 4.15 0.69
CA ARG A 49 4.13 5.21 1.58
C ARG A 49 4.68 4.55 2.84
N LYS A 50 5.91 4.89 3.20
CA LYS A 50 6.59 4.35 4.38
C LYS A 50 6.99 5.49 5.32
N VAL A 51 6.72 5.30 6.61
CA VAL A 51 7.28 6.11 7.70
C VAL A 51 7.70 5.17 8.82
N HIS A 52 9.01 5.09 9.08
CA HIS A 52 9.59 4.09 9.99
C HIS A 52 9.07 2.68 9.66
N ASP A 53 8.48 1.99 10.63
CA ASP A 53 7.93 0.64 10.49
C ASP A 53 6.46 0.62 10.03
N PHE A 54 5.89 1.79 9.70
CA PHE A 54 4.54 1.91 9.19
C PHE A 54 4.53 1.98 7.65
N TYR A 55 3.74 1.10 7.04
CA TYR A 55 3.58 0.99 5.60
C TYR A 55 2.11 1.14 5.22
N GLN A 56 1.84 2.05 4.29
CA GLN A 56 0.57 2.12 3.58
C GLN A 56 0.79 1.66 2.14
N VAL A 57 0.08 0.62 1.74
CA VAL A 57 0.17 0.04 0.38
C VAL A 57 -1.19 0.12 -0.31
N ILE A 58 -1.20 0.65 -1.53
CA ILE A 58 -2.37 0.62 -2.42
C ILE A 58 -2.04 -0.27 -3.61
N VAL A 59 -2.69 -1.43 -3.71
CA VAL A 59 -2.53 -2.36 -4.82
C VAL A 59 -3.46 -1.98 -5.96
N ARG A 60 -2.90 -1.76 -7.16
CA ARG A 60 -3.65 -1.46 -8.39
C ARG A 60 -4.40 -2.70 -8.86
N ASN A 61 -5.49 -2.49 -9.59
CA ASN A 61 -6.28 -3.57 -10.21
C ASN A 61 -6.76 -4.65 -9.21
N ALA A 62 -6.98 -4.26 -7.95
CA ALA A 62 -7.49 -5.13 -6.89
C ALA A 62 -8.66 -4.46 -6.18
N GLY A 63 -9.72 -5.21 -5.91
CA GLY A 63 -10.88 -4.82 -5.12
C GLY A 63 -10.67 -5.12 -3.63
N HIS A 64 -11.72 -5.61 -2.97
CA HIS A 64 -11.72 -5.88 -1.53
C HIS A 64 -10.75 -7.02 -1.16
N MET A 65 -10.79 -8.12 -1.91
CA MET A 65 -9.98 -9.31 -1.67
C MET A 65 -8.69 -9.27 -2.49
N VAL A 66 -7.70 -8.50 -2.04
CA VAL A 66 -6.43 -8.29 -2.76
C VAL A 66 -5.73 -9.58 -3.21
N PRO A 67 -5.61 -10.65 -2.38
CA PRO A 67 -4.99 -11.90 -2.83
C PRO A 67 -5.79 -12.66 -3.89
N TYR A 68 -7.11 -12.44 -3.96
CA TYR A 68 -7.95 -13.03 -5.00
C TYR A 68 -7.77 -12.30 -6.33
N ASP A 69 -7.77 -10.97 -6.32
CA ASP A 69 -7.70 -10.16 -7.54
C ASP A 69 -6.28 -10.04 -8.11
N GLN A 70 -5.26 -9.98 -7.23
CA GLN A 70 -3.85 -9.79 -7.59
C GLN A 70 -2.94 -10.73 -6.78
N PRO A 71 -3.02 -12.06 -7.00
CA PRO A 71 -2.33 -13.05 -6.17
C PRO A 71 -0.81 -12.89 -6.14
N ARG A 72 -0.18 -12.64 -7.29
CA ARG A 72 1.28 -12.42 -7.38
C ARG A 72 1.71 -11.19 -6.58
N VAL A 73 0.97 -10.09 -6.72
CA VAL A 73 1.27 -8.82 -6.04
C VAL A 73 1.04 -8.97 -4.53
N ALA A 74 -0.05 -9.62 -4.12
CA ALA A 74 -0.33 -9.87 -2.71
C ALA A 74 0.75 -10.73 -2.05
N PHE A 75 1.19 -11.80 -2.72
CA PHE A 75 2.26 -12.66 -2.23
C PHE A 75 3.58 -11.89 -2.07
N ALA A 76 3.96 -11.10 -3.08
CA ALA A 76 5.14 -10.24 -3.01
C ALA A 76 5.05 -9.23 -1.87
N MET A 77 3.90 -8.53 -1.73
CA MET A 77 3.67 -7.57 -0.64
C MET A 77 3.84 -8.21 0.74
N ILE A 78 3.26 -9.40 0.96
CA ILE A 78 3.32 -10.12 2.24
C ILE A 78 4.76 -10.55 2.54
N ASN A 79 5.46 -11.17 1.58
CA ASN A 79 6.86 -11.57 1.79
C ASN A 79 7.76 -10.36 2.03
N SER A 80 7.64 -9.29 1.25
CA SER A 80 8.43 -8.07 1.44
C SER A 80 8.17 -7.42 2.80
N PHE A 81 6.94 -7.50 3.33
CA PHE A 81 6.64 -7.05 4.68
C PHE A 81 7.32 -7.92 5.74
N VAL A 82 7.23 -9.25 5.62
CA VAL A 82 7.85 -10.21 6.54
C VAL A 82 9.38 -10.07 6.54
N ASP A 83 9.98 -9.93 5.36
CA ASP A 83 11.42 -9.82 5.17
C ASP A 83 11.96 -8.40 5.42
N ARG A 84 11.07 -7.42 5.66
CA ARG A 84 11.39 -5.98 5.81
C ARG A 84 12.10 -5.37 4.61
N THR A 85 11.71 -5.79 3.41
CA THR A 85 12.26 -5.34 2.12
C THR A 85 11.27 -4.48 1.32
N LEU A 86 10.07 -4.26 1.85
CA LEU A 86 9.07 -3.36 1.26
C LEU A 86 9.50 -1.89 1.32
#